data_AF-A0A7C3XAA3-F1
#
_entry.id   AF-A0A7C3XAA3-F1
#
_cell.length_a   1.000
_cell.length_b   1.000
_cell.length_c   1.000
_cell.angle_alpha   90.00
_cell.angle_beta   90.00
_cell.angle_gamma   90.00
#
_symmetry.space_group_name_H-M   'P 1'
#
loop_
_entity.id
_entity.type
_entity.pdbx_description
1 polymer ?
#
loop_
_entity_poly.entity_id
_entity_poly.type
_entity_poly.pdbx_seq_one_letter_code
_entity_poly.pdbx_strand_id
1 'polypeptide(L)' 'MDDAFLAGRVREWQADPNILAAVLTGSRATGCWDAESDYDNTLVLTEDAYQAHQAPHTPGGLVDVVPSSLSSLRELAANP' A
#
# COMPACT_ATOMS: atom_id res chain seq x y z
N MET A 1 14.44 -12.94 -4.99
CA MET A 1 13.57 -11.90 -4.39
C MET A 1 14.20 -11.47 -3.09
N ASP A 2 14.37 -10.16 -2.87
CA ASP A 2 15.09 -9.66 -1.70
C ASP A 2 14.11 -9.28 -0.58
N ASP A 3 13.83 -10.22 0.31
CA ASP A 3 13.01 -10.02 1.50
C ASP A 3 13.54 -8.84 2.36
N ALA A 4 14.83 -8.49 2.25
CA ALA A 4 15.39 -7.33 2.93
C ALA A 4 14.86 -6.00 2.38
N PHE A 5 14.54 -5.93 1.07
CA PHE A 5 13.93 -4.74 0.46
C PHE A 5 12.54 -4.48 1.03
N LEU A 6 11.68 -5.51 1.06
CA LEU A 6 10.34 -5.40 1.61
C LEU A 6 10.39 -5.08 3.11
N ALA A 7 11.27 -5.75 3.87
CA ALA A 7 11.46 -5.45 5.28
C ALA A 7 11.90 -3.99 5.52
N GLY A 8 12.69 -3.42 4.62
CA GLY A 8 13.04 -1.99 4.63
C GLY A 8 11.81 -1.10 4.48
N ARG A 9 10.97 -1.35 3.46
CA ARG A 9 9.73 -0.59 3.21
C ARG A 9 8.76 -0.69 4.38
N VAL A 10 8.57 -1.86 4.97
CA VAL A 10 7.72 -2.04 6.15
C VAL A 10 8.20 -1.21 7.32
N ARG A 11 9.51 -1.12 7.57
CA ARG A 11 10.06 -0.27 8.64
C ARG A 11 9.84 1.22 8.35
N GLU A 12 10.01 1.66 7.11
CA GLU A 12 9.72 3.04 6.70
C GLU A 12 8.25 3.38 6.98
N TRP A 13 7.32 2.50 6.60
CA TRP A 13 5.90 2.71 6.83
C TRP A 13 5.51 2.69 8.31
N GLN A 14 6.13 1.81 9.11
CA GLN A 14 5.91 1.79 10.56
C GLN A 14 6.44 3.03 11.27
N ALA A 15 7.45 3.69 10.72
CA ALA A 15 8.03 4.90 11.29
C ALA A 15 7.28 6.18 10.90
N ASP A 16 6.44 6.15 9.86
CA ASP A 16 5.68 7.31 9.40
C ASP A 16 4.37 7.46 10.20
N PRO A 17 4.20 8.53 11.00
CA PRO A 17 2.98 8.74 11.77
C PRO A 17 1.75 9.03 10.91
N ASN A 18 1.93 9.33 9.61
CA ASN A 18 0.84 9.54 8.68
C ASN A 18 0.27 8.24 8.11
N ILE A 19 0.96 7.11 8.29
CA ILE A 19 0.50 5.79 7.83
C ILE A 19 -0.15 5.07 9.01
N LEU A 20 -1.44 4.80 8.88
CA LEU A 20 -2.24 4.06 9.86
C LEU A 20 -2.15 2.55 9.66
N ALA A 21 -2.02 2.10 8.41
CA ALA A 21 -1.87 0.70 8.08
C ALA A 21 -1.20 0.51 6.70
N ALA A 22 -0.52 -0.63 6.53
CA ALA A 22 -0.07 -1.12 5.24
C ALA A 22 -0.68 -2.51 5.02
N VAL A 23 -1.38 -2.69 3.89
CA VAL A 23 -2.09 -3.92 3.56
C VAL A 23 -1.51 -4.49 2.28
N LEU A 24 -1.00 -5.73 2.33
CA LEU A 24 -0.60 -6.46 1.14
C LEU A 24 -1.83 -6.88 0.35
N THR A 25 -1.84 -6.58 -0.95
CA THR A 25 -2.91 -6.93 -1.89
C THR A 25 -2.33 -7.70 -3.09
N GLY A 26 -3.15 -7.93 -4.11
CA GLY A 26 -2.71 -8.54 -5.36
C GLY A 26 -2.32 -10.02 -5.28
N SER A 27 -1.52 -10.47 -6.25
CA SER A 27 -1.19 -11.89 -6.47
C SER A 27 -0.43 -12.53 -5.32
N ARG A 28 0.38 -11.73 -4.60
CA ARG A 28 1.12 -12.17 -3.41
C ARG A 28 0.22 -12.37 -2.20
N ALA A 29 -0.78 -11.51 -2.01
CA ALA A 29 -1.77 -11.67 -0.94
C ALA A 29 -2.66 -12.91 -1.15
N THR A 30 -2.97 -13.25 -2.40
CA THR A 30 -3.84 -14.38 -2.76
C THR A 30 -3.08 -15.68 -3.01
N GLY A 31 -1.74 -15.64 -3.06
CA GLY A 31 -0.89 -16.81 -3.27
C GLY A 31 -0.81 -17.30 -4.72
N CYS A 32 -1.27 -16.52 -5.70
CA CYS A 32 -1.20 -16.86 -7.13
C CYS A 32 -0.05 -16.14 -7.88
N TRP A 33 0.95 -15.66 -7.15
CA TRP A 33 2.11 -14.95 -7.68
C TRP A 33 3.07 -15.87 -8.45
N ASP A 34 3.86 -15.27 -9.33
CA ASP A 34 4.97 -15.88 -10.05
C ASP A 34 6.29 -15.11 -9.83
N ALA A 35 7.36 -15.54 -10.50
CA ALA A 35 8.68 -14.94 -10.33
C ALA A 35 8.77 -13.46 -10.75
N GLU A 36 7.85 -12.98 -11.59
CA GLU A 36 7.81 -11.60 -12.08
C GLU A 36 6.85 -10.72 -11.27
N SER A 37 6.00 -11.32 -10.44
CA SER A 37 5.03 -10.61 -9.60
C SER A 37 5.70 -9.71 -8.56
N ASP A 38 5.29 -8.45 -8.56
CA ASP A 38 5.62 -7.40 -7.61
C ASP A 38 4.81 -7.52 -6.30
N TYR A 39 4.97 -6.53 -5.41
CA TYR A 39 4.25 -6.41 -4.16
C TYR A 39 3.26 -5.24 -4.21
N ASP A 40 1.99 -5.53 -4.46
CA ASP A 40 0.91 -4.55 -4.36
C ASP A 40 0.59 -4.24 -2.89
N ASN A 41 0.58 -2.96 -2.53
CA ASN A 41 0.23 -2.53 -1.17
C ASN A 41 -0.76 -1.38 -1.19
N THR A 42 -1.74 -1.43 -0.29
CA THR A 42 -2.57 -0.26 0.05
C THR A 42 -2.05 0.35 1.35
N LEU A 43 -1.65 1.62 1.30
CA LEU A 43 -1.31 2.38 2.50
C LEU A 43 -2.51 3.19 2.95
N VAL A 44 -3.01 2.90 4.14
CA VAL A 44 -4.08 3.68 4.77
C VAL A 44 -3.44 4.84 5.49
N LEU A 45 -3.65 6.05 5.00
CA LEU A 45 -3.10 7.28 5.53
C LEU A 45 -4.08 7.94 6.51
N THR A 46 -3.57 8.86 7.33
CA THR A 46 -4.40 9.88 7.99
C THR A 46 -5.13 10.71 6.94
N GLU A 47 -6.29 11.28 7.29
CA GLU A 47 -7.08 12.07 6.33
C GLU A 47 -6.28 13.29 5.84
N ASP A 48 -5.61 14.01 6.74
CA ASP A 48 -4.77 15.16 6.38
C ASP A 48 -3.65 14.77 5.39
N ALA A 49 -2.98 13.64 5.62
CA ALA A 49 -1.93 13.16 4.74
C ALA A 49 -2.48 12.66 3.40
N TYR A 50 -3.64 12.01 3.39
CA TYR A 50 -4.31 11.58 2.17
C TYR A 50 -4.71 12.79 1.30
N GLN A 51 -5.30 13.83 1.90
CA GLN A 51 -5.66 15.06 1.18
C GLN A 51 -4.42 15.83 0.68
N ALA A 52 -3.31 15.76 1.42
CA ALA A 52 -2.03 16.34 1.00
C ALA A 52 -1.31 15.50 -0.08
N HIS A 53 -1.62 14.20 -0.19
CA HIS A 53 -1.08 13.31 -1.21
C HIS A 53 -1.87 13.44 -2.52
N GLN A 54 -1.39 14.33 -3.39
CA GLN A 54 -1.80 14.40 -4.79
C GLN A 54 -0.90 13.56 -5.72
N ALA A 55 -0.04 12.71 -5.16
CA ALA A 55 0.90 11.95 -5.98
C ALA A 55 0.17 10.82 -6.71
N PRO A 56 0.21 10.78 -8.05
CA PRO A 56 -0.31 9.66 -8.81
C PRO A 56 0.42 8.38 -8.43
N HIS A 57 -0.27 7.26 -8.65
CA HIS A 57 0.32 5.92 -8.77
C HIS A 57 1.75 6.00 -9.29
N THR A 58 2.71 5.37 -8.62
CA THR A 58 4.11 5.33 -9.08
C THR A 58 4.38 3.95 -9.70
N PRO A 59 3.93 3.69 -10.94
CA PRO A 59 4.16 2.41 -11.58
C PRO A 59 5.66 2.23 -11.89
N GLY A 60 6.19 1.07 -11.52
CA GLY A 60 7.55 0.66 -11.89
C GLY A 60 8.44 0.45 -10.67
N GLY A 61 8.35 -0.75 -10.09
CA GLY A 61 9.23 -1.17 -9.00
C GLY A 61 8.83 -2.54 -8.47
N LEU A 62 9.60 -3.06 -7.52
CA LEU A 62 9.28 -4.31 -6.82
C LEU A 62 8.07 -4.16 -5.88
N VAL A 63 7.67 -2.94 -5.56
CA VAL A 63 6.57 -2.60 -4.64
C VAL A 63 5.72 -1.52 -5.31
N ASP A 64 4.45 -1.83 -5.51
CA ASP A 64 3.43 -0.87 -5.93
C ASP A 64 2.62 -0.40 -4.71
N VAL A 65 2.25 0.89 -4.69
CA VAL A 65 1.58 1.51 -3.56
C VAL A 65 0.39 2.34 -4.03
N VAL A 66 -0.78 1.99 -3.50
CA VAL A 66 -2.02 2.75 -3.64
C VAL A 66 -2.32 3.44 -2.31
N PRO A 67 -2.27 4.79 -2.24
CA PRO A 67 -2.70 5.50 -1.04
C PRO A 67 -4.22 5.44 -0.89
N SER A 68 -4.70 5.33 0.35
CA SER A 68 -6.12 5.35 0.69
C SER A 68 -6.33 6.03 2.04
N SER A 69 -7.55 6.43 2.34
CA SER A 69 -7.96 6.92 3.66
C SER A 69 -8.99 6.00 4.29
N LEU A 70 -9.18 6.11 5.61
CA LEU A 70 -10.26 5.41 6.31
C LEU A 70 -11.65 5.80 5.76
N SER A 71 -11.82 7.04 5.31
CA SER A 71 -13.09 7.51 4.74
C SER A 71 -13.37 6.84 3.40
N SER A 72 -12.38 6.80 2.49
CA SER A 72 -12.51 6.14 1.19
C SER A 72 -12.78 4.64 1.32
N LEU A 73 -12.10 3.95 2.24
CA LEU A 73 -12.35 2.51 2.47
C LEU A 73 -13.76 2.24 3.02
N ARG A 74 -14.27 3.11 3.90
CA ARG A 74 -15.64 2.99 4.43
C ARG A 74 -16.68 3.23 3.35
N GLU A 75 -16.45 4.19 2.46
CA GLU A 75 -17.34 4.46 1.33
C GLU A 75 -17.40 3.28 0.36
N LEU A 76 -16.24 2.68 0.04
CA LEU A 76 -16.18 1.47 -0.78
C LEU A 76 -16.92 0.30 -0.12
N ALA A 77 -16.72 0.08 1.19
CA ALA A 77 -17.40 -0.99 1.92
C ALA A 77 -18.92 -0.80 2.00
N ALA A 78 -19.41 0.44 1.94
CA ALA A 78 -20.83 0.75 1.88
C ALA A 78 -21.45 0.54 0.49
N ASN A 79 -20.61 0.46 -0.57
CA ASN A 79 -21.02 0.32 -1.97
C ASN A 79 -20.19 -0.78 -2.68
N PRO A 80 -20.38 -2.06 -2.30
CA PRO A 80 -19.54 -3.18 -2.76
C PRO A 80 -19.72 -3.54 -4.24
#